data_AF-A0A136NPK4-F1
#
_entry.id   AF-A0A136NPK4-F1
#
_cell.length_a   1.000
_cell.length_b   1.000
_cell.length_c   1.000
_cell.angle_alpha   90.00
_cell.angle_beta   90.00
_cell.angle_gamma   90.00
#
_symmetry.space_group_name_H-M   'P 1'
#
loop_
_entity.id
_entity.type
_entity.pdbx_description
1 polymer ?
#
loop_
_entity_poly.entity_id
_entity_poly.type
_entity_poly.pdbx_seq_one_letter_code
_entity_poly.pdbx_strand_id
1 'polypeptide(L)'
;MGYLNRQPLTASPLIRGGDSPEKNMKRNYNIKKKLSLKENLRLVIPEMFGDFFVYADTVINFPLRKNELHEMRKAGKPLRYAMELGEYCFGADFSLCLNEIKSSLDLMGEIHDADVMIPDINLHMKEVRQFNNTITDNDQKLLTRQLRNTIEELKSSRRAMYAELCRMLNLWKENNFASRIEDAMKADLITEEQHTIAPYAEPTGINCRDK
;
A
#
# COMPACT_ATOMS: atom_id res chain seq x y z
N MET A 1 -31.39 -35.90 45.48
CA MET A 1 -31.30 -34.48 45.07
C MET A 1 -29.83 -34.15 44.85
N GLY A 2 -29.42 -34.01 43.58
CA GLY A 2 -28.01 -33.89 43.20
C GLY A 2 -27.49 -32.46 43.36
N TYR A 3 -26.37 -32.32 44.06
CA TYR A 3 -25.63 -31.08 44.20
C TYR A 3 -24.94 -30.74 42.87
N LEU A 4 -25.36 -29.65 42.22
CA LEU A 4 -24.65 -29.11 41.06
C LEU A 4 -23.44 -28.30 41.54
N ASN A 5 -22.29 -28.90 41.25
CA ASN A 5 -20.94 -28.40 41.43
C ASN A 5 -20.74 -27.09 40.63
N ARG A 6 -20.59 -25.94 41.30
CA ARG A 6 -20.09 -24.71 40.67
C ARG A 6 -18.57 -24.74 40.70
N GLN A 7 -17.95 -25.03 39.55
CA GLN A 7 -16.54 -24.75 39.38
C GLN A 7 -16.33 -23.24 39.09
N PRO A 8 -15.27 -22.62 39.63
CA PRO A 8 -14.95 -21.24 39.36
C PRO A 8 -14.44 -21.05 37.93
N LEU A 9 -14.84 -19.94 37.31
CA LEU A 9 -14.32 -19.45 36.03
C LEU A 9 -12.79 -19.36 36.12
N THR A 10 -12.10 -20.24 35.41
CA THR A 10 -10.65 -20.13 35.22
C THR A 10 -10.39 -18.92 34.33
N ALA A 11 -9.62 -17.97 34.87
CA ALA A 11 -9.17 -16.78 34.17
C ALA A 11 -8.44 -17.19 32.88
N SER A 12 -8.94 -16.73 31.74
CA SER A 12 -8.22 -16.82 30.47
C SER A 12 -6.90 -16.06 30.60
N PRO A 13 -5.78 -16.59 30.08
CA PRO A 13 -4.53 -15.85 30.08
C PRO A 13 -4.69 -14.62 29.19
N LEU A 14 -4.47 -13.45 29.78
CA LEU A 14 -4.14 -12.23 29.04
C LEU A 14 -2.98 -12.57 28.10
N ILE A 15 -3.27 -12.69 26.80
CA ILE A 15 -2.23 -12.72 25.76
C ILE A 15 -1.55 -11.35 25.85
N ARG A 16 -0.39 -11.39 26.51
CA ARG A 16 0.54 -10.29 26.70
C ARG A 16 0.92 -9.77 25.32
N GLY A 17 0.80 -8.47 25.11
CA GLY A 17 1.24 -7.80 23.88
C GLY A 17 2.69 -8.20 23.59
N GLY A 18 2.88 -8.83 22.44
CA GLY A 18 4.18 -9.25 21.91
C GLY A 18 4.27 -8.79 20.47
N ASP A 19 5.25 -7.92 20.24
CA ASP A 19 5.89 -7.58 18.97
C ASP A 19 5.01 -7.00 17.87
N SER A 20 4.61 -5.74 18.06
CA SER A 20 4.53 -4.82 16.91
C SER A 20 5.95 -4.68 16.35
N PRO A 21 6.18 -4.89 15.03
CA PRO A 21 7.50 -4.67 14.43
C PRO A 21 7.95 -3.24 14.73
N GLU A 22 9.20 -3.12 15.15
CA GLU A 22 9.78 -1.94 15.78
C GLU A 22 9.45 -0.62 15.04
N LYS A 23 9.04 0.35 15.84
CA LYS A 23 8.72 1.72 15.44
C LYS A 23 9.91 2.39 14.75
N ASN A 24 9.64 2.93 13.56
CA ASN A 24 10.40 4.03 12.93
C ASN A 24 11.89 3.72 12.68
N MET A 25 12.17 2.61 12.00
CA MET A 25 13.49 2.36 11.45
C MET A 25 13.73 3.39 10.33
N LYS A 26 14.66 4.34 10.54
CA LYS A 26 15.22 5.13 9.44
C LYS A 26 15.84 4.13 8.47
N ARG A 27 15.09 3.78 7.42
CA ARG A 27 15.53 2.80 6.42
C ARG A 27 16.71 3.39 5.68
N ASN A 28 17.90 2.89 6.00
CA ASN A 28 19.13 3.35 5.38
C ASN A 28 19.56 2.27 4.38
N TYR A 29 19.14 2.45 3.13
CA TYR A 29 19.53 1.56 2.05
C TYR A 29 20.97 1.85 1.65
N ASN A 30 21.80 0.83 1.61
CA ASN A 30 23.24 0.99 1.40
C ASN A 30 23.55 1.23 -0.09
N ILE A 31 23.49 2.50 -0.51
CA ILE A 31 23.80 2.91 -1.89
C ILE A 31 25.32 2.99 -2.09
N LYS A 32 25.84 2.22 -3.05
CA LYS A 32 27.26 2.19 -3.38
C LYS A 32 27.55 3.19 -4.50
N LYS A 33 28.32 4.24 -4.19
CA LYS A 33 28.69 5.32 -5.14
C LYS A 33 29.42 4.85 -6.40
N LYS A 34 30.08 3.69 -6.36
CA LYS A 34 30.83 3.12 -7.49
C LYS A 34 29.94 2.31 -8.45
N LEU A 35 28.73 1.96 -8.02
CA LEU A 35 27.79 1.20 -8.84
C LEU A 35 26.91 2.15 -9.65
N SER A 36 26.49 1.70 -10.83
CA SER A 36 25.49 2.37 -11.64
C SER A 36 24.13 2.43 -10.92
N LEU A 37 23.22 3.25 -11.44
CA LEU A 37 21.85 3.30 -10.93
C LEU A 37 21.18 1.93 -11.00
N LYS A 38 21.28 1.24 -12.14
CA LYS A 38 20.71 -0.10 -12.37
C LYS A 38 21.21 -1.12 -11.34
N GLU A 39 22.50 -1.12 -11.06
CA GLU A 39 23.10 -2.03 -10.07
C GLU A 39 22.69 -1.68 -8.63
N ASN A 40 22.61 -0.40 -8.28
CA ASN A 40 22.11 0.01 -6.96
C ASN A 40 20.63 -0.38 -6.78
N LEU A 41 19.79 -0.20 -7.80
CA LEU A 41 18.38 -0.58 -7.74
C LEU A 41 18.18 -2.09 -7.56
N ARG A 42 19.01 -2.92 -8.23
CA ARG A 42 19.02 -4.38 -8.03
C ARG A 42 19.31 -4.81 -6.59
N LEU A 43 20.09 -4.03 -5.85
CA LEU A 43 20.39 -4.30 -4.44
C LEU A 43 19.29 -3.79 -3.51
N VAL A 44 18.79 -2.58 -3.77
CA VAL A 44 17.92 -1.86 -2.84
C VAL A 44 16.45 -2.29 -2.96
N ILE A 45 15.94 -2.57 -4.17
CA ILE A 45 14.52 -2.92 -4.36
C ILE A 45 14.12 -4.19 -3.59
N PRO A 46 14.90 -5.29 -3.58
CA PRO A 46 14.57 -6.47 -2.77
C PRO A 46 14.53 -6.18 -1.27
N GLU A 47 15.47 -5.38 -0.76
CA GLU A 47 15.48 -4.96 0.66
C GLU A 47 14.23 -4.12 0.99
N MET A 48 13.88 -3.16 0.13
CA MET A 48 12.67 -2.35 0.26
C MET A 48 11.39 -3.18 0.22
N PHE A 49 11.34 -4.19 -0.65
CA PHE A 49 10.23 -5.12 -0.72
C PHE A 49 10.11 -5.94 0.57
N GLY A 50 11.23 -6.43 1.12
CA GLY A 50 11.26 -7.11 2.42
C GLY A 50 10.71 -6.24 3.55
N ASP A 51 11.16 -4.99 3.63
CA ASP A 51 10.68 -3.99 4.61
C ASP A 51 9.18 -3.71 4.49
N PHE A 52 8.63 -3.80 3.28
CA PHE A 52 7.21 -3.64 3.01
C PHE A 52 6.43 -4.92 3.36
N PHE A 53 6.97 -6.08 2.98
CA PHE A 53 6.27 -7.35 3.06
C PHE A 53 6.28 -7.97 4.47
N VAL A 54 7.18 -7.52 5.36
CA VAL A 54 7.19 -7.93 6.79
C VAL A 54 5.84 -7.68 7.49
N TYR A 55 5.07 -6.69 7.03
CA TYR A 55 3.76 -6.37 7.59
C TYR A 55 2.64 -7.27 7.07
N ALA A 56 2.86 -8.02 5.97
CA ALA A 56 1.81 -8.73 5.25
C ALA A 56 1.03 -9.70 6.15
N ASP A 57 1.73 -10.51 6.95
CA ASP A 57 1.08 -11.47 7.86
C ASP A 57 0.24 -10.80 8.93
N THR A 58 0.70 -9.68 9.46
CA THR A 58 -0.06 -8.95 10.49
C THR A 58 -1.30 -8.32 9.87
N VAL A 59 -1.19 -7.75 8.67
CA VAL A 59 -2.32 -7.22 7.92
C VAL A 59 -3.32 -8.34 7.60
N ILE A 60 -2.89 -9.45 6.99
CA ILE A 60 -3.80 -10.54 6.60
C ILE A 60 -4.59 -11.07 7.81
N ASN A 61 -3.92 -11.31 8.94
CA ASN A 61 -4.53 -12.00 10.09
C ASN A 61 -5.29 -11.06 11.05
N PHE A 62 -5.00 -9.76 11.04
CA PHE A 62 -5.55 -8.82 12.03
C PHE A 62 -6.21 -7.59 11.38
N PRO A 63 -7.43 -7.70 10.82
CA PRO A 63 -8.09 -6.62 10.06
C PRO A 63 -8.44 -5.36 10.84
N LEU A 64 -8.41 -5.42 12.17
CA LEU A 64 -8.66 -4.28 13.06
C LEU A 64 -7.39 -3.50 13.42
N ARG A 65 -6.20 -4.02 13.06
CA ARG A 65 -4.90 -3.40 13.30
C ARG A 65 -4.55 -2.40 12.20
N LYS A 66 -5.23 -1.24 12.23
CA LYS A 66 -5.10 -0.18 11.21
C LYS A 66 -3.69 0.42 11.16
N ASN A 67 -2.96 0.41 12.27
CA ASN A 67 -1.62 0.99 12.36
C ASN A 67 -0.63 0.20 11.48
N GLU A 68 -0.71 -1.12 11.48
CA GLU A 68 0.19 -1.98 10.71
C GLU A 68 -0.09 -1.87 9.21
N LEU A 69 -1.35 -1.70 8.79
CA LEU A 69 -1.68 -1.33 7.42
C LEU A 69 -1.10 0.05 7.04
N HIS A 70 -1.18 1.03 7.95
CA HIS A 70 -0.61 2.35 7.73
C HIS A 70 0.94 2.31 7.62
N GLU A 71 1.63 1.54 8.46
CA GLU A 71 3.08 1.36 8.40
C GLU A 71 3.52 0.57 7.15
N MET A 72 2.76 -0.44 6.74
CA MET A 72 2.95 -1.14 5.47
C MET A 72 2.86 -0.16 4.29
N ARG A 73 1.83 0.70 4.28
CA ARG A 73 1.67 1.73 3.24
C ARG A 73 2.85 2.71 3.23
N LYS A 74 3.32 3.14 4.39
CA LYS A 74 4.52 4.00 4.50
C LYS A 74 5.77 3.31 3.97
N ALA A 75 5.90 2.00 4.14
CA ALA A 75 6.99 1.20 3.57
C ALA A 75 6.90 1.11 2.05
N GLY A 76 5.70 0.93 1.53
CA GLY A 76 5.48 0.75 0.10
C GLY A 76 5.66 2.03 -0.72
N LYS A 77 5.48 3.22 -0.13
CA LYS A 77 5.69 4.50 -0.85
C LYS A 77 7.12 4.65 -1.41
N PRO A 78 8.19 4.57 -0.59
CA PRO A 78 9.56 4.55 -1.11
C PRO A 78 9.80 3.43 -2.12
N LEU A 79 9.26 2.23 -1.87
CA LEU A 79 9.41 1.09 -2.79
C LEU A 79 8.83 1.41 -4.16
N ARG A 80 7.61 1.96 -4.23
CA ARG A 80 6.99 2.43 -5.48
C ARG A 80 7.87 3.42 -6.19
N TYR A 81 8.41 4.43 -5.50
CA TYR A 81 9.29 5.42 -6.13
C TYR A 81 10.59 4.80 -6.68
N ALA A 82 11.20 3.87 -5.93
CA ALA A 82 12.39 3.16 -6.39
C ALA A 82 12.09 2.27 -7.60
N MET A 83 10.94 1.60 -7.62
CA MET A 83 10.53 0.80 -8.76
C MET A 83 10.11 1.68 -9.96
N GLU A 84 9.48 2.83 -9.76
CA GLU A 84 9.22 3.80 -10.84
C GLU A 84 10.53 4.30 -11.48
N LEU A 85 11.59 4.45 -10.70
CA LEU A 85 12.92 4.73 -11.24
C LEU A 85 13.53 3.51 -11.96
N GLY A 86 13.27 2.31 -11.46
CA GLY A 86 13.68 1.05 -12.07
C GLY A 86 13.02 0.76 -13.42
N GLU A 87 11.82 1.30 -13.67
CA GLU A 87 11.12 1.15 -14.95
C GLU A 87 11.95 1.69 -16.14
N TYR A 88 12.79 2.70 -15.93
CA TYR A 88 13.72 3.19 -16.96
C TYR A 88 14.93 2.27 -17.19
N CYS A 89 15.20 1.35 -16.26
CA CYS A 89 16.39 0.49 -16.26
C CYS A 89 16.08 -0.98 -16.58
N PHE A 90 14.82 -1.39 -16.42
CA PHE A 90 14.38 -2.78 -16.51
C PHE A 90 13.21 -2.97 -17.50
N GLY A 91 13.04 -4.20 -17.97
CA GLY A 91 12.08 -4.56 -19.02
C GLY A 91 10.63 -4.72 -18.56
N ALA A 92 9.80 -5.20 -19.48
CA ALA A 92 8.35 -5.27 -19.31
C ALA A 92 7.89 -6.10 -18.10
N ASP A 93 8.59 -7.20 -17.78
CA ASP A 93 8.28 -8.05 -16.62
C ASP A 93 8.41 -7.28 -15.29
N PHE A 94 9.35 -6.34 -15.24
CA PHE A 94 9.52 -5.46 -14.09
C PHE A 94 8.38 -4.44 -13.99
N SER A 95 7.94 -3.86 -15.12
CA SER A 95 6.76 -2.99 -15.16
C SER A 95 5.48 -3.70 -14.72
N LEU A 96 5.32 -4.99 -15.01
CA LEU A 96 4.19 -5.79 -14.49
C LEU A 96 4.24 -5.88 -12.96
N CYS A 97 5.41 -6.15 -12.38
CA CYS A 97 5.59 -6.17 -10.93
C CYS A 97 5.34 -4.79 -10.30
N LEU A 98 5.79 -3.71 -10.95
CA LEU A 98 5.51 -2.34 -10.53
C LEU A 98 4.01 -2.04 -10.50
N ASN A 99 3.27 -2.43 -11.53
CA ASN A 99 1.83 -2.20 -11.60
C ASN A 99 1.08 -2.93 -10.49
N GLU A 100 1.50 -4.14 -10.14
CA GLU A 100 0.97 -4.88 -8.99
C GLU A 100 1.23 -4.16 -7.66
N ILE A 101 2.45 -3.65 -7.44
CA ILE A 101 2.79 -2.84 -6.26
C ILE A 101 1.96 -1.56 -6.21
N LYS A 102 1.86 -0.81 -7.33
CA LYS A 102 1.04 0.41 -7.43
C LYS A 102 -0.42 0.12 -7.05
N SER A 103 -1.01 -0.89 -7.65
CA SER A 103 -2.40 -1.30 -7.39
C SER A 103 -2.62 -1.64 -5.91
N SER A 104 -1.68 -2.37 -5.28
CA SER A 104 -1.76 -2.68 -3.85
C SER A 104 -1.70 -1.44 -2.97
N LEU A 105 -0.86 -0.46 -3.31
CA LEU A 105 -0.70 0.78 -2.54
C LEU A 105 -1.88 1.73 -2.69
N ASP A 106 -2.49 1.74 -3.87
CA ASP A 106 -3.71 2.50 -4.13
C ASP A 106 -4.87 1.91 -3.31
N LEU A 107 -5.04 0.57 -3.29
CA LEU A 107 -5.99 -0.12 -2.40
C LEU A 107 -5.75 0.21 -0.92
N MET A 108 -4.49 0.17 -0.46
CA MET A 108 -4.16 0.56 0.92
C MET A 108 -4.49 2.03 1.22
N GLY A 109 -4.37 2.91 0.22
CA GLY A 109 -4.78 4.31 0.32
C GLY A 109 -6.27 4.45 0.57
N GLU A 110 -7.09 3.84 -0.28
CA GLU A 110 -8.55 3.89 -0.16
C GLU A 110 -9.06 3.27 1.16
N ILE A 111 -8.44 2.18 1.62
CA ILE A 111 -8.76 1.57 2.93
C ILE A 111 -8.43 2.54 4.06
N HIS A 112 -7.26 3.17 4.01
CA HIS A 112 -6.83 4.16 5.00
C HIS A 112 -7.79 5.37 5.04
N ASP A 113 -8.21 5.85 3.87
CA ASP A 113 -9.09 7.01 3.77
C ASP A 113 -10.48 6.69 4.35
N ALA A 114 -11.02 5.50 4.10
CA ALA A 114 -12.21 5.02 4.79
C ALA A 114 -12.00 4.90 6.31
N ASP A 115 -10.82 4.43 6.74
CA ASP A 115 -10.47 4.26 8.14
C ASP A 115 -10.35 5.58 8.92
N VAL A 116 -10.06 6.69 8.24
CA VAL A 116 -10.07 8.07 8.77
C VAL A 116 -11.47 8.70 8.66
N MET A 117 -12.11 8.58 7.50
CA MET A 117 -13.39 9.25 7.21
C MET A 117 -14.56 8.72 8.03
N ILE A 118 -14.62 7.41 8.30
CA ILE A 118 -15.71 6.81 9.09
C ILE A 118 -15.76 7.40 10.51
N PRO A 119 -14.66 7.43 11.30
CA PRO A 119 -14.63 8.12 12.59
C PRO A 119 -15.07 9.59 12.53
N ASP A 120 -14.59 10.34 11.55
CA ASP A 120 -14.87 11.77 11.42
C ASP A 120 -16.36 12.04 11.16
N ILE A 121 -16.97 11.30 10.22
CA ILE A 121 -18.42 11.41 9.97
C ILE A 121 -19.22 10.99 11.21
N ASN A 122 -18.77 9.97 11.94
CA ASN A 122 -19.43 9.56 13.19
C ASN A 122 -19.37 10.66 14.26
N LEU A 123 -18.27 11.42 14.35
CA LEU A 123 -18.15 12.56 15.24
C LEU A 123 -19.14 13.65 14.85
N HIS A 124 -19.18 14.05 13.58
CA HIS A 124 -20.14 15.03 13.09
C HIS A 124 -21.59 14.60 13.28
N MET A 125 -21.90 13.31 13.12
CA MET A 125 -23.23 12.79 13.44
C MET A 125 -23.59 12.96 14.93
N LYS A 126 -22.64 12.86 15.85
CA LYS A 126 -22.88 13.12 17.28
C LYS A 126 -23.15 14.60 17.53
N GLU A 127 -22.38 15.48 16.90
CA GLU A 127 -22.57 16.94 16.99
C GLU A 127 -23.95 17.35 16.46
N VAL A 128 -24.36 16.81 15.31
CA VAL A 128 -25.70 17.05 14.74
C VAL A 128 -26.81 16.55 15.67
N ARG A 129 -26.62 15.40 16.34
CA ARG A 129 -27.59 14.91 17.33
C ARG A 129 -27.68 15.82 18.55
N GLN A 130 -26.55 16.33 19.03
CA GLN A 130 -26.52 17.29 20.14
C GLN A 130 -27.25 18.57 19.76
N PHE A 131 -26.98 19.10 18.57
CA PHE A 131 -27.68 20.27 18.03
C PHE A 131 -29.20 20.03 17.89
N ASN A 132 -29.61 18.88 17.34
CA ASN A 132 -31.03 18.55 17.23
C ASN A 132 -31.74 18.45 18.59
N ASN A 133 -31.01 18.12 19.67
CA ASN A 133 -31.56 18.08 21.01
C ASN A 133 -31.75 19.48 21.62
N THR A 134 -31.07 20.52 21.11
CA THR A 134 -31.26 21.90 21.55
C THR A 134 -32.43 22.59 20.86
N ILE A 135 -32.98 22.00 19.80
CA ILE A 135 -34.07 22.56 19.00
C ILE A 135 -35.40 21.92 19.37
N THR A 136 -36.39 22.77 19.68
CA THR A 136 -37.76 22.36 20.00
C THR A 136 -38.60 22.12 18.73
N ASP A 137 -38.40 22.95 17.70
CA ASP A 137 -39.07 22.83 16.40
C ASP A 137 -38.48 21.69 15.56
N ASN A 138 -39.32 20.73 15.16
CA ASN A 138 -38.87 19.59 14.38
C ASN A 138 -38.43 19.97 12.95
N ASP A 139 -38.96 21.05 12.38
CA ASP A 139 -38.65 21.45 11.00
C ASP A 139 -37.24 22.05 10.87
N GLN A 140 -36.68 22.53 11.99
CA GLN A 140 -35.31 23.06 12.05
C GLN A 140 -34.25 21.98 12.36
N LYS A 141 -34.65 20.73 12.58
CA LYS A 141 -33.71 19.64 12.87
C LYS A 141 -33.00 19.16 11.61
N LEU A 142 -31.69 18.96 11.71
CA LEU A 142 -30.87 18.46 10.63
C LEU A 142 -31.03 16.95 10.48
N LEU A 143 -31.21 16.48 9.24
CA LEU A 143 -31.38 15.07 8.93
C LEU A 143 -30.02 14.35 8.88
N THR A 144 -29.87 13.27 9.66
CA THR A 144 -28.64 12.45 9.66
C THR A 144 -28.71 11.22 8.75
N ARG A 145 -29.78 11.06 7.95
CA ARG A 145 -30.02 9.85 7.16
C ARG A 145 -28.93 9.64 6.11
N GLN A 146 -28.58 10.69 5.36
CA GLN A 146 -27.56 10.60 4.32
C GLN A 146 -26.18 10.26 4.91
N LEU A 147 -25.79 10.91 6.01
CA LEU A 147 -24.53 10.60 6.71
C LEU A 147 -24.45 9.13 7.14
N ARG A 148 -25.57 8.56 7.61
CA ARG A 148 -25.64 7.14 7.96
C ARG A 148 -25.43 6.24 6.74
N ASN A 149 -26.09 6.56 5.61
CA ASN A 149 -25.95 5.79 4.37
C ASN A 149 -24.50 5.83 3.87
N THR A 150 -23.88 7.01 3.86
CA THR A 150 -22.47 7.18 3.48
C THR A 150 -21.53 6.35 4.37
N ILE A 151 -21.76 6.30 5.68
CA ILE A 151 -20.97 5.44 6.58
C ILE A 151 -21.10 3.96 6.20
N GLU A 152 -22.31 3.49 5.90
CA GLU A 152 -22.51 2.08 5.53
C GLU A 152 -21.90 1.72 4.18
N GLU A 153 -21.94 2.65 3.22
CA GLU A 153 -21.24 2.54 1.94
C GLU A 153 -19.72 2.48 2.13
N LEU A 154 -19.14 3.42 2.92
CA LEU A 154 -17.71 3.43 3.23
C LEU A 154 -17.26 2.15 3.94
N LYS A 155 -18.02 1.66 4.92
CA LYS A 155 -17.73 0.39 5.59
C LYS A 155 -17.74 -0.78 4.61
N SER A 156 -18.68 -0.80 3.67
CA SER A 156 -18.83 -1.88 2.70
C SER A 156 -17.70 -1.86 1.67
N SER A 157 -17.37 -0.68 1.15
CA SER A 157 -16.21 -0.47 0.29
C SER A 157 -14.91 -0.88 0.99
N ARG A 158 -14.69 -0.40 2.23
CA ARG A 158 -13.53 -0.76 3.06
C ARG A 158 -13.38 -2.26 3.22
N ARG A 159 -14.47 -3.00 3.47
CA ARG A 159 -14.42 -4.48 3.57
C ARG A 159 -14.03 -5.14 2.25
N ALA A 160 -14.58 -4.69 1.13
CA ALA A 160 -14.29 -5.24 -0.19
C ALA A 160 -12.81 -5.01 -0.59
N MET A 161 -12.33 -3.78 -0.47
CA MET A 161 -10.95 -3.43 -0.77
C MET A 161 -9.96 -4.17 0.14
N TYR A 162 -10.30 -4.33 1.42
CA TYR A 162 -9.49 -5.10 2.35
C TYR A 162 -9.39 -6.58 1.96
N ALA A 163 -10.51 -7.18 1.57
CA ALA A 163 -10.52 -8.58 1.12
C ALA A 163 -9.67 -8.77 -0.14
N GLU A 164 -9.73 -7.83 -1.08
CA GLU A 164 -8.90 -7.86 -2.29
C GLU A 164 -7.41 -7.70 -1.97
N LEU A 165 -7.06 -6.78 -1.07
CA LEU A 165 -5.69 -6.62 -0.60
C LEU A 165 -5.17 -7.93 0.02
N CYS A 166 -5.94 -8.56 0.91
CA CYS A 166 -5.56 -9.86 1.50
C CYS A 166 -5.38 -10.95 0.45
N ARG A 167 -6.23 -10.98 -0.58
CA ARG A 167 -6.11 -11.92 -1.69
C ARG A 167 -4.79 -11.72 -2.45
N MET A 168 -4.45 -10.48 -2.78
CA MET A 168 -3.18 -10.14 -3.44
C MET A 168 -1.98 -10.54 -2.59
N LEU A 169 -1.98 -10.20 -1.30
CA LEU A 169 -0.86 -10.51 -0.40
C LEU A 169 -0.66 -12.02 -0.23
N ASN A 170 -1.74 -12.80 -0.10
CA ASN A 170 -1.64 -14.27 -0.06
C ASN A 170 -1.08 -14.84 -1.37
N LEU A 171 -1.54 -14.34 -2.52
CA LEU A 171 -1.03 -14.75 -3.82
C LEU A 171 0.48 -14.46 -3.95
N TRP A 172 0.94 -13.32 -3.44
CA TRP A 172 2.37 -12.98 -3.43
C TRP A 172 3.20 -13.89 -2.53
N LYS A 173 2.63 -14.37 -1.42
CA LYS A 173 3.27 -15.39 -0.57
C LYS A 173 3.37 -16.72 -1.31
N GLU A 174 2.29 -17.16 -1.94
CA GLU A 174 2.21 -18.45 -2.63
C GLU A 174 3.15 -18.52 -3.85
N ASN A 175 3.20 -17.45 -4.65
CA ASN A 175 3.98 -17.41 -5.88
C ASN A 175 5.39 -16.81 -5.70
N ASN A 176 5.82 -16.58 -4.46
CA ASN A 176 7.10 -15.98 -4.11
C ASN A 176 7.42 -14.72 -4.94
N PHE A 177 6.56 -13.70 -4.79
CA PHE A 177 6.64 -12.47 -5.59
C PHE A 177 8.00 -11.77 -5.52
N ALA A 178 8.73 -11.90 -4.41
CA ALA A 178 10.11 -11.38 -4.27
C ALA A 178 11.04 -11.96 -5.35
N SER A 179 11.01 -13.28 -5.57
CA SER A 179 11.80 -13.93 -6.62
C SER A 179 11.44 -13.39 -8.00
N ARG A 180 10.14 -13.16 -8.26
CA ARG A 180 9.68 -12.61 -9.54
C ARG A 180 10.22 -11.21 -9.79
N ILE A 181 10.28 -10.36 -8.77
CA ILE A 181 10.89 -9.02 -8.87
C ILE A 181 12.39 -9.16 -9.19
N GLU A 182 13.11 -10.05 -8.50
CA GLU A 182 14.53 -10.29 -8.76
C GLU A 182 14.79 -10.82 -10.16
N ASP A 183 13.99 -11.77 -10.63
CA ASP A 183 14.15 -12.39 -11.94
C ASP A 183 13.81 -11.41 -13.07
N ALA A 184 12.79 -10.57 -12.87
CA ALA A 184 12.47 -9.47 -13.79
C ALA A 184 13.64 -8.48 -13.94
N MET A 185 14.40 -8.23 -12.87
CA MET A 185 15.60 -7.38 -12.94
C MET A 185 16.82 -8.08 -13.58
N LYS A 186 16.84 -9.42 -13.67
CA LYS A 186 17.90 -10.22 -14.32
C LYS A 186 17.64 -10.44 -15.81
N ALA A 187 16.38 -10.55 -16.22
CA ALA A 187 15.97 -10.88 -17.59
C ALA A 187 16.50 -9.91 -18.66
N ASP A 188 16.79 -8.65 -18.30
CA ASP A 188 17.37 -7.65 -19.20
C ASP A 188 18.85 -7.87 -19.57
N LEU A 189 19.45 -9.00 -19.17
CA LEU A 189 20.78 -9.39 -19.63
C LEU A 189 20.77 -9.98 -21.06
N ILE A 190 19.60 -10.20 -21.67
CA ILE A 190 19.46 -10.86 -22.98
C ILE A 190 19.26 -9.87 -24.15
N THR A 191 19.04 -8.59 -23.90
CA THR A 191 18.74 -7.57 -24.95
C THR A 191 19.84 -6.51 -25.11
N GLU A 192 21.11 -6.90 -24.96
CA GLU A 192 22.26 -6.08 -25.40
C GLU A 192 22.84 -6.54 -26.76
N GLU A 193 21.99 -6.99 -27.69
CA GLU A 193 22.36 -6.98 -29.10
C GLU A 193 21.46 -6.03 -29.88
N GLN A 194 22.11 -4.96 -30.36
CA GLN A 194 21.71 -4.07 -31.45
C GLN A 194 20.80 -2.89 -31.12
N HIS A 195 21.41 -1.83 -30.58
CA HIS A 195 21.21 -0.52 -31.18
C HIS A 195 22.57 0.15 -31.44
N THR A 196 23.17 -0.23 -32.55
CA THR A 196 24.21 0.54 -33.24
C THR A 196 23.68 1.95 -33.48
N ILE A 197 24.32 2.93 -32.84
CA ILE A 197 24.08 4.35 -33.12
C ILE A 197 24.40 4.57 -34.60
N ALA A 198 23.37 4.80 -35.41
CA ALA A 198 23.54 5.23 -36.80
C ALA A 198 24.26 6.59 -36.81
N PRO A 199 25.30 6.78 -37.64
CA PRO A 199 26.02 8.04 -37.69
C PRO A 199 25.09 9.15 -38.21
N TYR A 200 25.04 10.25 -37.46
CA TYR A 200 24.37 11.48 -37.89
C TYR A 200 24.90 11.91 -39.25
N ALA A 201 24.03 11.95 -40.25
CA ALA A 201 24.30 12.61 -41.52
C ALA A 201 23.96 14.10 -41.40
N GLU A 202 24.97 14.96 -41.33
CA GLU A 202 24.89 16.33 -41.84
C GLU A 202 25.06 16.31 -43.37
N PRO A 203 24.81 17.40 -44.14
CA PRO A 203 23.92 18.56 -43.99
C PRO A 203 23.14 18.83 -45.32
N THR A 204 22.37 19.92 -45.46
CA THR A 204 22.39 20.75 -46.70
C THR A 204 21.69 22.11 -46.51
N GLY A 205 22.51 23.16 -46.55
CA GLY A 205 22.28 24.51 -47.09
C GLY A 205 20.90 25.16 -47.04
N ILE A 206 20.73 26.10 -46.10
CA ILE A 206 19.82 27.25 -46.29
C ILE A 206 20.49 28.17 -47.32
N ASN A 207 19.97 28.20 -48.54
CA ASN A 207 20.39 29.14 -49.58
C ASN A 207 19.66 30.48 -49.39
N CYS A 208 20.34 31.46 -48.82
CA CYS A 208 19.94 32.86 -48.90
C CYS A 208 20.30 33.42 -50.27
N ARG A 209 19.31 33.64 -51.16
CA ARG A 209 19.23 34.80 -52.09
C ARG A 209 17.99 34.78 -53.00
N ASP A 210 17.48 36.00 -53.19
CA ASP A 210 16.71 36.53 -54.33
C ASP A 210 15.19 36.26 -54.42
N LYS A 211 14.38 37.17 -53.85
CA LYS A 211 13.71 38.25 -54.59
C LYS A 211 12.98 39.23 -53.65
#